data_AF-A0A6B3PAG2-F1
#
_entry.id   AF-A0A6B3PAG2-F1
#
_cell.length_a   1.000
_cell.length_b   1.000
_cell.length_c   1.000
_cell.angle_alpha   90.00
_cell.angle_beta   90.00
_cell.angle_gamma   90.00
#
_symmetry.space_group_name_H-M   'P 1'
#
loop_
_entity.id
_entity.type
_entity.pdbx_description
1 polymer ?
#
loop_
_entity_poly.entity_id
_entity_poly.type
_entity_poly.pdbx_seq_one_letter_code
_entity_poly.pdbx_strand_id
1 'polypeptide(L)' 'MIHQASVTSKVVTLSLGLTTTVPQLGGSREALALIYEADRALYQAKIKGRDRVLLS' A
#
# COMPACT_ATOMS: atom_id res chain seq x y z
N MET A 1 -10.22 -17.57 24.04
CA MET A 1 -11.56 -17.12 23.65
C MET A 1 -11.43 -16.35 22.35
N ILE A 2 -11.89 -16.94 21.25
CA ILE A 2 -11.90 -16.32 19.91
C ILE A 2 -13.08 -15.33 19.86
N HIS A 3 -12.83 -14.10 19.44
CA HIS A 3 -13.88 -13.09 19.28
C HIS A 3 -14.82 -13.52 18.14
N GLN A 4 -16.04 -13.94 18.45
CA GLN A 4 -16.99 -14.54 17.50
C GLN A 4 -17.30 -13.67 16.28
N ALA A 5 -17.13 -12.34 16.38
CA ALA A 5 -17.32 -11.42 15.25
C ALA A 5 -16.04 -11.13 14.45
N SER A 6 -14.89 -11.65 14.87
CA SER A 6 -13.63 -11.53 14.12
C SER A 6 -13.39 -12.82 13.36
N VAL A 7 -13.83 -12.87 12.11
CA VAL A 7 -13.57 -13.99 11.20
C VAL A 7 -12.09 -13.93 10.84
N THR A 8 -11.24 -14.57 11.63
CA THR A 8 -9.81 -14.66 11.32
C THR A 8 -9.64 -15.65 10.17
N SER A 9 -9.08 -15.16 9.05
CA SER A 9 -8.72 -16.02 7.93
C SER A 9 -7.55 -16.93 8.30
N LYS A 10 -7.50 -18.15 7.73
CA LYS A 10 -6.35 -19.06 7.88
C LYS A 10 -5.12 -18.60 7.09
N VAL A 11 -5.29 -17.63 6.20
CA VAL A 11 -4.22 -17.11 5.35
C VAL A 11 -3.88 -15.67 5.70
N VAL A 12 -2.60 -15.34 5.62
CA VAL A 12 -2.10 -13.97 5.75
C VAL A 12 -2.22 -13.28 4.40
N THR A 13 -2.86 -12.12 4.39
CA THR A 13 -3.05 -11.29 3.20
C THR A 13 -2.16 -10.05 3.25
N LEU A 14 -1.82 -9.49 2.09
CA LEU A 14 -1.02 -8.27 1.98
C LEU A 14 -1.85 -7.14 1.34
N SER A 15 -1.69 -5.93 1.87
CA SER A 15 -2.12 -4.70 1.18
C SER A 15 -0.90 -4.05 0.59
N LEU A 16 -1.00 -3.57 -0.65
CA LEU A 16 0.14 -3.02 -1.40
C LEU A 16 -0.25 -1.66 -1.99
N GLY A 17 0.64 -0.70 -1.84
CA GLY A 17 0.61 0.57 -2.56
C GLY A 17 1.67 0.57 -3.63
N LEU A 18 1.28 0.89 -4.86
CA LEU A 18 2.17 0.89 -6.02
C LEU A 18 2.14 2.26 -6.70
N THR A 19 3.30 2.73 -7.11
CA THR A 19 3.47 3.88 -8.00
C THR A 19 4.66 3.60 -8.92
N THR A 20 4.76 4.36 -10.00
CA THR A 20 5.83 4.25 -10.99
C THR A 20 6.24 5.63 -11.46
N THR A 21 7.53 5.80 -11.73
CA THR A 21 8.04 7.02 -12.36
C THR A 21 9.16 6.69 -13.33
N VAL A 22 9.47 7.61 -14.23
CA VAL A 22 10.65 7.56 -15.08
C VAL A 22 11.78 8.29 -14.34
N PRO A 23 12.89 7.63 -13.99
CA PRO A 23 13.98 8.29 -13.27
C PRO A 23 14.56 9.46 -14.08
N GLN A 24 14.77 10.59 -13.41
CA GLN A 24 15.43 11.76 -13.99
C GLN A 24 16.79 11.99 -13.35
N LEU A 25 17.74 12.52 -14.14
CA LEU A 25 19.08 12.84 -13.66
C LEU A 25 19.01 13.90 -12.55
N GLY A 26 19.59 13.60 -11.39
CA GLY A 26 19.55 14.49 -10.22
C GLY A 26 18.24 14.45 -9.43
N GLY A 27 17.33 13.53 -9.74
CA GLY A 27 15.96 13.49 -9.22
C GLY A 27 15.79 12.97 -7.77
N SER A 28 16.53 13.53 -6.82
CA SER A 28 16.46 13.11 -5.41
C SER A 28 15.13 13.47 -4.74
N ARG A 29 14.46 14.54 -5.18
CA ARG A 29 13.13 14.93 -4.69
C ARG A 29 12.04 14.01 -5.23
N GLU A 30 12.18 13.61 -6.48
CA GLU A 30 11.29 12.72 -7.22
C GLU A 30 11.33 11.32 -6.60
N ALA A 31 12.50 10.87 -6.13
CA ALA A 31 12.63 9.62 -5.39
C ALA A 31 11.84 9.64 -4.06
N LEU A 32 11.92 10.74 -3.29
CA LEU A 32 11.14 10.89 -2.06
C LEU A 32 9.64 10.99 -2.35
N ALA A 33 9.25 11.71 -3.40
CA ALA A 33 7.86 11.80 -3.84
C ALA A 33 7.30 10.42 -4.23
N LEU A 34 8.10 9.59 -4.92
CA LEU A 34 7.71 8.23 -5.29
C LEU A 34 7.42 7.36 -4.06
N ILE A 35 8.25 7.46 -3.01
CA ILE A 35 8.01 6.73 -1.76
C ILE A 35 6.72 7.21 -1.09
N TYR A 36 6.51 8.52 -1.04
CA TYR A 36 5.31 9.12 -0.45
C TYR A 36 4.03 8.67 -1.19
N GLU A 37 4.06 8.64 -2.52
CA GLU A 37 2.94 8.17 -3.33
C GLU A 37 2.66 6.67 -3.13
N ALA A 38 3.71 5.84 -3.07
CA ALA A 38 3.57 4.42 -2.74
C ALA A 38 2.91 4.22 -1.37
N ASP A 39 3.36 4.95 -0.35
CA ASP A 39 2.81 4.85 1.00
C ASP A 39 1.37 5.35 1.08
N ARG A 40 1.06 6.44 0.35
CA ARG A 40 -0.32 6.93 0.23
C ARG A 40 -1.23 5.88 -0.39
N ALA A 41 -0.82 5.24 -1.50
CA ALA A 41 -1.59 4.15 -2.11
C ALA A 41 -1.77 2.96 -1.14
N LEU A 42 -0.74 2.62 -0.36
CA LEU A 42 -0.79 1.56 0.64
C LEU A 42 -1.79 1.90 1.75
N TYR A 43 -1.78 3.14 2.22
CA TYR A 43 -2.74 3.62 3.20
C TYR A 43 -4.17 3.50 2.67
N GLN A 44 -4.39 3.91 1.41
CA GLN A 44 -5.69 3.76 0.75
C GLN A 44 -6.11 2.28 0.63
N ALA A 45 -5.18 1.37 0.35
CA ALA A 45 -5.46 -0.07 0.24
C ALA A 45 -5.95 -0.63 1.59
N LYS A 46 -5.34 -0.18 2.70
CA LYS A 46 -5.75 -0.57 4.05
C LYS A 46 -7.16 -0.09 4.39
N ILE A 47 -7.51 1.17 4.10
CA ILE A 47 -8.84 1.71 4.43
C ILE A 47 -9.94 1.17 3.52
N LYS A 48 -9.63 0.85 2.26
CA LYS A 48 -10.61 0.29 1.30
C LYS A 48 -10.92 -1.20 1.52
N GLY A 49 -10.39 -1.81 2.58
CA GLY A 49 -10.73 -3.18 2.97
C GLY A 49 -9.57 -4.17 2.97
N ARG A 50 -8.31 -3.72 2.90
CA ARG A 50 -7.09 -4.56 2.89
C ARG A 50 -7.09 -5.56 1.73
N ASP A 51 -6.13 -6.50 1.74
CA ASP A 51 -5.95 -7.58 0.74
C ASP A 51 -6.12 -7.11 -0.72
N ARG A 52 -5.42 -6.03 -1.08
CA ARG A 52 -5.53 -5.41 -2.40
C ARG A 52 -4.31 -4.58 -2.74
N VAL A 53 -4.17 -4.34 -4.04
CA VAL A 53 -3.23 -3.39 -4.61
C VAL A 53 -3.98 -2.13 -4.99
N LEU A 54 -3.45 -0.97 -4.63
CA LEU A 54 -3.89 0.31 -5.20
C LEU A 54 -2.71 1.03 -5.86
N LEU A 55 -3.03 1.77 -6.91
CA LEU A 55 -2.12 2.61 -7.66
C LEU A 55 -2.28 4.08 -7.20
N SER A 56 -1.18 4.82 -7.15
CA SER A 56 -1.17 6.29 -7.03
C SER A 56 -0.74 6.95 -8.33
#